data_AF-A0A7C3BT59-F1
#
_entry.id   AF-A0A7C3BT59-F1
#
_cell.length_a   1.000
_cell.length_b   1.000
_cell.length_c   1.000
_cell.angle_alpha   90.00
_cell.angle_beta   90.00
_cell.angle_gamma   90.00
#
_symmetry.space_group_name_H-M   'P 1'
#
loop_
_entity.id
_entity.type
_entity.pdbx_description
1 polymer ?
#
loop_
_entity_poly.entity_id
_entity_poly.type
_entity_poly.pdbx_seq_one_letter_code
_entity_poly.pdbx_strand_id
1 'polypeptide(L)'
;MKRITLSEEELERVIKLRQETNASWLKIQKITDIPRHIAKREYQQWFAKQSVDELKTARINIAEKDFNQHRHYLCKLADTLTNHLAVPSFPNITKNSKQYLDKLWEKPIIEDELSQDTMITNVDEQLIQRTKRQNKLLFKSLQEHTRSRVDWNVLNQWVQARDQCWINLQSLHAAANTVLTNILNQDVNFLRTIERDSKEHNAFSRLLKGIDWVIWWNIAVTKSIKIRRLLQTSTAGAPTSPVTVVEFNKRPILTFSEQALANKTRDRGNRAISNLCKGREQESVASLADCIKQMAEVVESLERLLDPLVLRPLILSTHCELCPLW
;
A
#
# COMPACT_ATOMS: atom_id res chain seq x y z
N MET A 1 -41.56 25.85 49.76
CA MET A 1 -41.33 27.21 49.23
C MET A 1 -40.99 27.09 47.75
N LYS A 2 -41.73 27.77 46.86
CA LYS A 2 -41.42 27.82 45.42
C LYS A 2 -40.11 28.58 45.22
N ARG A 3 -39.16 28.00 44.46
CA ARG A 3 -37.91 28.68 44.11
C ARG A 3 -38.24 29.82 43.15
N ILE A 4 -37.93 31.05 43.55
CA ILE A 4 -37.98 32.22 42.66
C ILE A 4 -36.82 32.09 41.67
N THR A 5 -37.14 31.98 40.38
CA THR A 5 -36.22 31.98 39.24
C THR A 5 -36.30 33.32 38.52
N LEU A 6 -35.17 33.81 38.02
CA LEU A 6 -35.15 35.06 37.23
C LEU A 6 -35.76 34.82 35.86
N SER A 7 -36.42 35.84 35.31
CA SER A 7 -36.74 35.87 33.88
C SER A 7 -35.48 36.00 33.03
N GLU A 8 -35.58 35.66 31.75
CA GLU A 8 -34.44 35.68 30.82
C GLU A 8 -33.83 37.08 30.68
N GLU A 9 -34.67 38.12 30.59
CA GLU A 9 -34.25 39.52 30.54
C GLU A 9 -33.54 40.00 31.83
N GLU A 10 -33.99 39.50 32.99
CA GLU A 10 -33.37 39.83 34.28
C GLU A 10 -32.02 39.15 34.45
N LEU A 11 -31.92 37.89 34.02
CA LEU A 11 -30.66 37.15 34.02
C LEU A 11 -29.64 37.79 33.07
N GLU A 12 -30.05 38.23 31.88
CA GLU A 12 -29.19 38.90 30.91
C GLU A 12 -28.62 40.22 31.46
N ARG A 13 -29.45 41.03 32.14
CA ARG A 13 -28.98 42.24 32.83
C ARG A 13 -27.96 41.93 33.93
N VAL A 14 -28.17 40.87 34.71
CA VAL A 14 -27.23 40.42 35.75
C VAL A 14 -25.91 39.95 35.13
N ILE A 15 -25.96 39.17 34.04
CA ILE A 15 -24.78 38.69 33.30
C ILE A 15 -23.97 39.87 32.77
N LYS A 16 -24.63 40.83 32.10
CA LYS A 16 -24.00 42.02 31.52
C LYS A 16 -23.25 42.84 32.57
N LEU A 17 -23.92 43.14 33.68
CA LEU A 17 -23.28 43.86 34.80
C LEU A 17 -22.12 43.07 35.41
N ARG A 18 -22.21 41.74 35.46
CA ARG A 18 -21.18 40.91 36.09
C ARG A 18 -19.96 40.69 35.20
N GLN A 19 -20.13 40.45 33.91
CA GLN A 19 -19.05 40.16 32.96
C GLN A 19 -18.44 41.41 32.34
N GLU A 20 -19.26 42.38 31.90
CA GLU A 20 -18.74 43.55 31.15
C GLU A 20 -18.23 44.65 32.07
N THR A 21 -18.92 44.89 33.19
CA THR A 21 -18.56 45.99 34.12
C THR A 21 -17.87 45.52 35.40
N ASN A 22 -17.66 44.20 35.54
CA ASN A 22 -17.11 43.54 36.72
C ASN A 22 -17.77 44.02 38.04
N ALA A 23 -19.07 44.32 38.01
CA ALA A 23 -19.78 44.93 39.13
C ALA A 23 -19.85 43.99 40.33
N SER A 24 -19.72 44.54 41.54
CA SER A 24 -19.92 43.78 42.77
C SER A 24 -21.38 43.36 42.92
N TRP A 25 -21.66 42.23 43.58
CA TRP A 25 -23.04 41.74 43.77
C TRP A 25 -23.95 42.73 44.48
N LEU A 26 -23.39 43.56 45.38
CA LEU A 26 -24.13 44.65 46.04
C LEU A 26 -24.50 45.75 45.05
N LYS A 27 -23.62 46.07 44.09
CA LYS A 27 -23.89 47.03 43.02
C LYS A 27 -24.94 46.48 42.04
N ILE A 28 -24.87 45.19 41.72
CA ILE A 28 -25.87 44.51 40.88
C ILE A 28 -27.25 44.57 41.54
N GLN A 29 -27.35 44.27 42.84
CA GLN A 29 -28.61 44.39 43.58
C GLN A 29 -29.15 45.83 43.57
N LYS A 30 -28.30 46.84 43.78
CA LYS A 30 -28.73 48.25 43.73
C LYS A 30 -29.25 48.69 42.36
N ILE A 31 -28.73 48.14 41.27
CA ILE A 31 -29.09 48.52 39.90
C ILE A 31 -30.32 47.75 39.41
N THR A 32 -30.45 46.48 39.78
CA THR A 32 -31.48 45.58 39.23
C THR A 32 -32.64 45.32 40.18
N ASP A 33 -32.52 45.74 41.44
CA ASP A 33 -33.41 45.39 42.56
C ASP A 33 -33.54 43.87 42.83
N ILE A 34 -32.74 43.05 42.15
CA ILE A 34 -32.72 41.60 42.34
C ILE A 34 -31.90 41.27 43.60
N PRO A 35 -32.44 40.48 44.55
CA PRO A 35 -31.71 40.06 45.73
C PRO A 35 -30.39 39.36 45.36
N ARG A 36 -29.28 39.81 45.97
CA ARG A 36 -27.92 39.32 45.70
C ARG A 36 -27.81 37.79 45.64
N HIS A 37 -28.48 37.08 46.55
CA HIS A 37 -28.39 35.63 46.62
C HIS A 37 -29.06 34.93 45.42
N ILE A 38 -30.13 35.52 44.86
CA ILE A 38 -30.82 35.03 43.66
C ILE A 38 -29.97 35.33 42.43
N ALA A 39 -29.54 36.59 42.25
CA ALA A 39 -28.66 36.99 41.15
C ALA A 39 -27.36 36.17 41.09
N LYS A 40 -26.70 35.96 42.24
CA LYS A 40 -25.49 35.15 42.32
C LYS A 40 -25.76 33.69 41.94
N ARG A 41 -26.83 33.08 42.44
CA ARG A 41 -27.17 31.68 42.18
C ARG A 41 -27.48 31.45 40.70
N GLU A 42 -28.36 32.26 40.11
CA GLU A 42 -28.74 32.12 38.70
C GLU A 42 -27.55 32.42 37.77
N TYR A 43 -26.73 33.43 38.06
CA TYR A 43 -25.49 33.68 37.34
C TYR A 43 -24.52 32.49 37.43
N GLN A 44 -24.33 31.91 38.63
CA GLN A 44 -23.47 30.74 38.80
C GLN A 44 -24.01 29.51 38.05
N GLN A 45 -25.33 29.31 38.02
CA GLN A 45 -25.95 28.23 37.24
C GLN A 45 -25.80 28.46 35.74
N TRP A 46 -25.99 29.69 35.27
CA TRP A 46 -25.72 30.07 33.88
C TRP A 46 -24.25 29.87 33.50
N PHE A 47 -23.32 30.35 34.34
CA PHE A 47 -21.88 30.20 34.11
C PHE A 47 -21.45 28.73 34.11
N ALA A 48 -22.02 27.92 35.01
CA ALA A 48 -21.81 26.47 35.00
C ALA A 48 -22.36 25.80 33.74
N LYS A 49 -23.51 26.25 33.21
CA LYS A 49 -24.05 25.77 31.93
C LYS A 49 -23.16 26.14 30.74
N GLN A 50 -22.66 27.39 30.68
CA GLN A 50 -21.71 27.82 29.65
C GLN A 50 -20.44 26.97 29.65
N SER A 51 -19.84 26.71 30.82
CA SER A 51 -18.68 25.82 30.94
C SER A 51 -18.97 24.39 30.48
N VAL A 52 -20.18 23.88 30.73
CA VAL A 52 -20.61 22.57 30.23
C VAL A 52 -20.77 22.58 28.71
N ASP A 53 -21.31 23.64 28.13
CA ASP A 53 -21.49 23.77 26.68
C ASP A 53 -20.16 24.03 25.93
N GLU A 54 -19.21 24.74 26.55
CA GLU A 54 -17.81 24.82 26.10
C GLU A 54 -17.14 23.45 26.09
N LEU A 55 -17.31 22.65 27.15
CA LEU A 55 -16.80 21.28 27.22
C LEU A 55 -17.46 20.36 26.18
N LYS A 56 -18.77 20.51 25.91
CA LYS A 56 -19.44 19.79 24.82
C LYS A 56 -18.85 20.17 23.47
N THR A 57 -18.67 21.46 23.21
CA THR A 57 -18.10 21.96 21.95
C THR A 57 -16.66 21.45 21.77
N ALA A 58 -15.85 21.49 22.82
CA ALA A 58 -14.50 20.94 22.81
C ALA A 58 -14.50 19.42 22.52
N ARG A 59 -15.44 18.66 23.12
CA ARG A 59 -15.60 17.22 22.83
C ARG A 59 -16.01 16.96 21.38
N ILE A 60 -16.94 17.74 20.83
CA ILE A 60 -17.35 17.65 19.42
C ILE A 60 -16.15 17.92 18.51
N ASN A 61 -15.38 18.97 18.78
CA ASN A 61 -14.22 19.32 17.97
C ASN A 61 -13.13 18.23 18.02
N ILE A 62 -12.90 17.62 19.19
CA ILE A 62 -11.96 16.50 19.34
C ILE A 62 -12.49 15.27 18.57
N ALA A 63 -13.76 14.91 18.75
CA ALA A 63 -14.37 13.79 18.05
C ALA A 63 -14.34 13.98 16.52
N GLU A 64 -14.63 15.19 16.03
CA GLU A 64 -14.53 15.52 14.61
C GLU A 64 -13.09 15.39 14.10
N LYS A 65 -12.11 15.88 14.86
CA LYS A 65 -10.69 15.75 14.51
C LYS A 65 -10.26 14.28 14.45
N ASP A 66 -10.57 13.51 15.48
CA ASP A 66 -10.22 12.09 15.57
C ASP A 66 -10.89 11.27 14.46
N PHE A 67 -12.15 11.58 14.15
CA PHE A 67 -12.86 10.95 13.04
C PHE A 67 -12.26 11.31 11.68
N ASN A 68 -11.92 12.58 11.46
CA ASN A 68 -11.26 13.00 10.22
C ASN A 68 -9.89 12.33 10.05
N GLN A 69 -9.15 12.16 11.14
CA GLN A 69 -7.87 11.46 11.17
C GLN A 69 -8.05 9.95 10.90
N HIS A 70 -9.02 9.30 11.53
CA HIS A 70 -9.37 7.91 11.25
C HIS A 70 -9.75 7.69 9.78
N ARG A 71 -10.62 8.54 9.22
CA ARG A 71 -10.97 8.52 7.80
C ARG A 71 -9.75 8.67 6.89
N HIS A 72 -8.82 9.54 7.25
CA HIS A 72 -7.56 9.71 6.52
C HIS A 72 -6.72 8.41 6.54
N TYR A 73 -6.60 7.77 7.71
CA TYR A 73 -5.88 6.50 7.84
C TYR A 73 -6.53 5.35 7.08
N LEU A 74 -7.85 5.28 7.03
CA LEU A 74 -8.56 4.29 6.21
C LEU A 74 -8.28 4.48 4.72
N CYS A 75 -8.29 5.72 4.22
CA CYS A 75 -7.94 6.02 2.82
C CYS A 75 -6.48 5.64 2.53
N LYS A 76 -5.55 6.02 3.42
CA LYS A 76 -4.14 5.73 3.26
C LYS A 76 -3.85 4.22 3.31
N LEU A 77 -4.57 3.48 4.16
CA LEU A 77 -4.50 2.02 4.20
C LEU A 77 -5.02 1.42 2.90
N ALA A 78 -6.15 1.90 2.37
CA ALA A 78 -6.68 1.45 1.09
C ALA A 78 -5.67 1.66 -0.05
N ASP A 79 -5.06 2.85 -0.12
CA ASP A 79 -4.02 3.15 -1.11
C ASP A 79 -2.79 2.25 -0.92
N THR A 80 -2.34 2.04 0.33
CA THR A 80 -1.19 1.19 0.62
C THR A 80 -1.47 -0.27 0.26
N LEU A 81 -2.69 -0.76 0.54
CA LEU A 81 -3.14 -2.10 0.22
C LEU A 81 -3.14 -2.33 -1.29
N THR A 82 -3.83 -1.48 -2.06
CA THR A 82 -3.93 -1.62 -3.52
C THR A 82 -2.56 -1.56 -4.20
N ASN A 83 -1.73 -0.58 -3.83
CA ASN A 83 -0.35 -0.47 -4.33
C ASN A 83 0.52 -1.68 -3.98
N HIS A 84 0.33 -2.28 -2.80
CA HIS A 84 1.09 -3.45 -2.38
C HIS A 84 0.60 -4.74 -3.06
N LEU A 85 -0.69 -4.85 -3.37
CA LEU A 85 -1.27 -6.00 -4.09
C LEU A 85 -0.97 -5.98 -5.60
N ALA A 86 -0.56 -4.83 -6.15
CA ALA A 86 -0.23 -4.67 -7.56
C ALA A 86 0.75 -5.74 -8.07
N VAL A 87 0.53 -6.21 -9.30
CA VAL A 87 1.41 -7.20 -9.94
C VAL A 87 2.80 -6.57 -10.17
N PRO A 88 3.88 -7.16 -9.67
CA PRO A 88 5.20 -6.56 -9.81
C PRO A 88 5.64 -6.57 -11.28
N SER A 89 6.39 -5.56 -11.70
CA SER A 89 6.96 -5.49 -13.05
C SER A 89 8.15 -6.45 -13.28
N PHE A 90 8.56 -7.15 -12.22
CA PHE A 90 9.66 -8.12 -12.20
C PHE A 90 9.21 -9.44 -11.55
N PRO A 91 9.78 -10.58 -11.96
CA PRO A 91 9.49 -11.89 -11.36
C PRO A 91 10.15 -12.02 -9.97
N ASN A 92 9.85 -11.08 -9.06
CA ASN A 92 10.31 -11.10 -7.67
C ASN A 92 9.21 -11.62 -6.73
N ILE A 93 8.46 -12.63 -7.19
CA ILE A 93 7.58 -13.40 -6.32
C ILE A 93 8.46 -14.47 -5.67
N THR A 94 9.17 -14.06 -4.62
CA THR A 94 10.07 -14.93 -3.84
C THR A 94 9.38 -15.48 -2.60
N LYS A 95 8.17 -15.00 -2.30
CA LYS A 95 7.41 -15.27 -1.10
C LYS A 95 5.96 -15.59 -1.46
N ASN A 96 5.38 -16.54 -0.73
CA ASN A 96 3.96 -16.84 -0.80
C ASN A 96 3.10 -15.65 -0.34
N SER A 97 1.80 -15.73 -0.58
CA SER A 97 0.80 -14.73 -0.25
C SER A 97 0.84 -14.31 1.22
N LYS A 98 0.91 -15.27 2.15
CA LYS A 98 0.95 -15.02 3.60
C LYS A 98 2.16 -14.17 3.99
N GLN A 99 3.36 -14.59 3.61
CA GLN A 99 4.59 -13.86 3.90
C GLN A 99 4.63 -12.48 3.24
N TYR A 100 3.96 -12.33 2.10
CA TYR A 100 3.90 -11.07 1.37
C TYR A 100 2.89 -10.09 1.99
N LEU A 101 1.73 -10.57 2.42
CA LEU A 101 0.74 -9.79 3.17
C LEU A 101 1.23 -9.46 4.58
N ASP A 102 1.97 -10.35 5.24
CA ASP A 102 2.55 -10.03 6.55
C ASP A 102 3.48 -8.80 6.49
N LYS A 103 4.22 -8.63 5.40
CA LYS A 103 5.03 -7.43 5.14
C LYS A 103 4.22 -6.17 4.88
N LEU A 104 2.99 -6.27 4.37
CA LEU A 104 2.11 -5.12 4.24
C LEU A 104 1.82 -4.53 5.62
N TRP A 105 1.51 -5.41 6.57
CA TRP A 105 1.15 -5.02 7.93
C TRP A 105 2.32 -4.49 8.75
N GLU A 106 3.56 -4.74 8.34
CA GLU A 106 4.79 -4.20 8.95
C GLU A 106 5.02 -2.72 8.62
N LYS A 107 4.44 -2.21 7.53
CA LYS A 107 4.67 -0.83 7.10
C LYS A 107 3.85 0.14 7.94
N PRO A 108 4.44 1.16 8.56
CA PRO A 108 3.68 2.16 9.30
C PRO A 108 2.83 2.97 8.34
N ILE A 109 1.51 2.89 8.50
CA ILE A 109 0.53 3.70 7.76
C ILE A 109 0.37 5.06 8.44
N ILE A 110 0.45 5.06 9.76
CA ILE A 110 0.36 6.25 10.61
C ILE A 110 1.76 6.84 10.74
N GLU A 111 1.97 8.00 10.12
CA GLU A 111 3.28 8.69 10.07
C GLU A 111 3.69 9.34 11.41
N ASP A 112 2.71 9.63 12.27
CA ASP A 112 2.95 10.33 13.54
C ASP A 112 3.73 9.50 14.57
N GLU A 113 3.82 8.17 14.43
CA GLU A 113 4.57 7.34 15.38
C GLU A 113 6.10 7.35 15.16
N LEU A 114 6.61 7.95 14.07
CA LEU A 114 8.05 7.99 13.75
C LEU A 114 8.74 9.33 14.03
N SER A 115 8.00 10.37 14.45
CA SER A 115 8.51 11.75 14.50
C SER A 115 8.95 12.24 15.88
N GLN A 116 9.04 11.39 16.90
CA GLN A 116 9.59 11.79 18.20
C GLN A 116 10.67 10.81 18.70
N ASP A 117 11.92 11.24 18.47
CA ASP A 117 13.02 11.11 19.43
C ASP A 117 13.70 9.76 19.68
N THR A 118 13.73 8.85 18.72
CA THR A 118 14.55 7.64 18.92
C THR A 118 15.37 7.26 17.70
N MET A 119 16.64 7.70 17.71
CA MET A 119 17.73 7.03 16.99
C MET A 119 17.87 5.60 17.55
N ILE A 120 17.06 4.66 17.06
CA ILE A 120 17.21 3.23 17.40
C ILE A 120 17.71 2.51 16.16
N THR A 121 18.97 2.12 16.20
CA THR A 121 19.67 1.29 15.21
C THR A 121 19.26 -0.20 15.24
N ASN A 122 18.16 -0.52 15.92
CA ASN A 122 17.50 -1.83 15.93
C ASN A 122 16.00 -1.59 15.83
N VAL A 123 15.40 -1.90 14.68
CA VAL A 123 13.94 -1.83 14.54
C VAL A 123 13.32 -2.77 15.59
N ASP A 124 12.71 -2.19 16.62
CA ASP A 124 12.18 -2.92 17.76
C ASP A 124 11.09 -3.89 17.28
N GLU A 125 11.25 -5.18 17.53
CA GLU A 125 10.23 -6.19 17.21
C GLU A 125 8.88 -5.83 17.84
N GLN A 126 8.89 -5.17 19.00
CA GLN A 126 7.67 -4.70 19.66
C GLN A 126 6.97 -3.62 18.85
N LEU A 127 7.72 -2.68 18.24
CA LEU A 127 7.18 -1.65 17.36
C LEU A 127 6.53 -2.31 16.13
N ILE A 128 7.23 -3.25 15.49
CA ILE A 128 6.69 -3.98 14.34
C ILE A 128 5.37 -4.69 14.71
N GLN A 129 5.31 -5.37 15.86
CA GLN A 129 4.09 -6.07 16.29
C GLN A 129 2.94 -5.10 16.61
N ARG A 130 3.25 -3.95 17.21
CA ARG A 130 2.27 -2.89 17.46
C ARG A 130 1.71 -2.35 16.13
N THR A 131 2.57 -2.01 15.18
CA THR A 131 2.18 -1.54 13.84
C THR A 131 1.33 -2.58 13.12
N LYS A 132 1.73 -3.86 13.16
CA LYS A 132 0.94 -4.97 12.60
C LYS A 132 -0.46 -5.03 13.19
N ARG A 133 -0.57 -4.96 14.52
CA ARG A 133 -1.87 -5.01 15.21
C ARG A 133 -2.74 -3.82 14.82
N GLN A 134 -2.17 -2.62 14.80
CA GLN A 134 -2.88 -1.40 14.44
C GLN A 134 -3.37 -1.41 13.00
N ASN A 135 -2.51 -1.77 12.05
CA ASN A 135 -2.88 -1.88 10.64
C ASN A 135 -3.98 -2.93 10.41
N LYS A 136 -3.95 -4.06 11.14
CA LYS A 136 -5.02 -5.08 11.09
C LYS A 136 -6.34 -4.57 11.65
N LEU A 137 -6.32 -3.75 12.70
CA LEU A 137 -7.53 -3.10 13.23
C LEU A 137 -8.10 -2.07 12.25
N LEU A 138 -7.23 -1.26 11.63
CA LEU A 138 -7.65 -0.35 10.56
C LEU A 138 -8.24 -1.11 9.37
N PHE A 139 -7.65 -2.25 9.00
CA PHE A 139 -8.18 -3.10 7.94
C PHE A 139 -9.56 -3.66 8.30
N LYS A 140 -9.76 -4.12 9.54
CA LYS A 140 -11.08 -4.54 10.01
C LYS A 140 -12.10 -3.38 9.94
N SER A 141 -11.70 -2.18 10.36
CA SER A 141 -12.56 -1.00 10.26
C SER A 141 -12.91 -0.65 8.81
N LEU A 142 -11.93 -0.73 7.89
CA LEU A 142 -12.15 -0.56 6.47
C LEU A 142 -13.17 -1.58 5.93
N GLN A 143 -13.06 -2.85 6.35
CA GLN A 143 -14.01 -3.90 5.97
C GLN A 143 -15.43 -3.62 6.49
N GLU A 144 -15.57 -3.12 7.71
CA GLU A 144 -16.87 -2.75 8.30
C GLU A 144 -17.52 -1.60 7.53
N HIS A 145 -16.77 -0.53 7.24
CA HIS A 145 -17.26 0.62 6.47
C HIS A 145 -17.64 0.28 5.02
N THR A 146 -17.08 -0.79 4.47
CA THR A 146 -17.28 -1.21 3.07
C THR A 146 -18.11 -2.47 2.91
N ARG A 147 -18.64 -3.04 4.01
CA ARG A 147 -19.28 -4.37 4.08
C ARG A 147 -20.33 -4.66 3.00
N SER A 148 -21.07 -3.64 2.54
CA SER A 148 -22.14 -3.77 1.55
C SER A 148 -21.72 -3.41 0.12
N ARG A 149 -20.48 -2.93 -0.08
CA ARG A 149 -19.99 -2.37 -1.35
C ARG A 149 -18.76 -3.06 -1.89
N VAL A 150 -17.92 -3.61 -1.02
CA VAL A 150 -16.69 -4.32 -1.38
C VAL A 150 -16.84 -5.78 -0.99
N ASP A 151 -16.81 -6.66 -1.99
CA ASP A 151 -16.68 -8.09 -1.75
C ASP A 151 -15.23 -8.41 -1.38
N TRP A 152 -14.94 -8.49 -0.08
CA TRP A 152 -13.60 -8.80 0.42
C TRP A 152 -13.13 -10.23 0.10
N ASN A 153 -14.00 -11.10 -0.42
CA ASN A 153 -13.57 -12.42 -0.89
C ASN A 153 -12.63 -12.34 -2.11
N VAL A 154 -12.64 -11.22 -2.85
CA VAL A 154 -11.66 -10.97 -3.93
C VAL A 154 -10.22 -11.01 -3.43
N LEU A 155 -9.97 -10.66 -2.16
CA LEU A 155 -8.63 -10.76 -1.58
C LEU A 155 -8.17 -12.22 -1.44
N ASN A 156 -9.09 -13.14 -1.13
CA ASN A 156 -8.80 -14.57 -1.10
C ASN A 156 -8.48 -15.11 -2.51
N GLN A 157 -9.19 -14.62 -3.53
CA GLN A 157 -8.90 -14.96 -4.92
C GLN A 157 -7.49 -14.48 -5.32
N TRP A 158 -7.12 -13.26 -4.91
CA TRP A 158 -5.76 -12.74 -5.12
C TRP A 158 -4.70 -13.57 -4.38
N VAL A 159 -4.97 -13.98 -3.13
CA VAL A 159 -4.10 -14.86 -2.34
C VAL A 159 -3.84 -16.17 -3.09
N GLN A 160 -4.90 -16.83 -3.56
CA GLN A 160 -4.82 -18.08 -4.31
C GLN A 160 -4.07 -17.90 -5.64
N ALA A 161 -4.41 -16.86 -6.40
CA ALA A 161 -3.75 -16.55 -7.67
C ALA A 161 -2.25 -16.27 -7.47
N ARG A 162 -1.88 -15.57 -6.40
CA ARG A 162 -0.49 -15.30 -6.05
C ARG A 162 0.28 -16.56 -5.67
N ASP A 163 -0.30 -17.43 -4.85
CA ASP A 163 0.35 -18.68 -4.44
C ASP A 163 0.55 -19.61 -5.63
N GLN A 164 -0.45 -19.70 -6.51
CA GLN A 164 -0.32 -20.44 -7.75
C GLN A 164 0.71 -19.81 -8.69
N CYS A 165 0.76 -18.48 -8.78
CA CYS A 165 1.78 -17.75 -9.54
C CYS A 165 3.19 -18.06 -9.03
N TRP A 166 3.39 -18.12 -7.72
CA TRP A 166 4.66 -18.49 -7.10
C TRP A 166 5.11 -19.91 -7.47
N ILE A 167 4.20 -20.89 -7.40
CA ILE A 167 4.45 -22.28 -7.80
C ILE A 167 4.78 -22.35 -9.30
N ASN A 168 3.97 -21.71 -10.14
CA ASN A 168 4.15 -21.69 -11.59
C ASN A 168 5.50 -21.05 -11.98
N LEU A 169 5.94 -20.02 -11.27
CA LEU A 169 7.25 -19.40 -11.49
C LEU A 169 8.41 -20.32 -11.14
N GLN A 170 8.32 -21.07 -10.04
CA GLN A 170 9.37 -22.04 -9.69
C GLN A 170 9.45 -23.17 -10.73
N SER A 171 8.30 -23.68 -11.16
CA SER A 171 8.23 -24.69 -12.22
C SER A 171 8.78 -24.17 -13.54
N LEU A 172 8.39 -22.96 -13.95
CA LEU A 172 8.90 -22.31 -15.16
C LEU A 172 10.41 -22.07 -15.08
N HIS A 173 10.93 -21.62 -13.93
CA HIS A 173 12.36 -21.42 -13.74
C HIS A 173 13.14 -22.73 -13.87
N ALA A 174 12.62 -23.82 -13.29
CA ALA A 174 13.22 -25.15 -13.43
C ALA A 174 13.20 -25.63 -14.90
N ALA A 175 12.07 -25.46 -15.60
CA ALA A 175 11.95 -25.77 -17.02
C ALA A 175 12.92 -24.92 -17.86
N ALA A 176 13.02 -23.61 -17.58
CA ALA A 176 13.92 -22.70 -18.26
C ALA A 176 15.38 -23.11 -18.06
N ASN A 177 15.76 -23.53 -16.85
CA ASN A 177 17.09 -24.08 -16.56
C ASN A 177 17.37 -25.31 -17.42
N THR A 178 16.46 -26.29 -17.46
CA THR A 178 16.62 -27.50 -18.27
C THR A 178 16.72 -27.19 -19.77
N VAL A 179 15.81 -26.37 -20.29
CA VAL A 179 15.80 -25.98 -21.71
C VAL A 179 17.07 -25.22 -22.09
N LEU A 180 17.49 -24.26 -21.26
CA LEU A 180 18.70 -23.49 -21.50
C LEU A 180 19.94 -24.38 -21.46
N THR A 181 20.05 -25.26 -20.45
CA THR A 181 21.15 -26.23 -20.32
C THR A 181 21.26 -27.09 -21.58
N ASN A 182 20.15 -27.64 -22.06
CA ASN A 182 20.12 -28.45 -23.28
C ASN A 182 20.55 -27.66 -24.52
N ILE A 183 20.16 -26.39 -24.64
CA ILE A 183 20.55 -25.53 -25.77
C ILE A 183 22.03 -25.13 -25.69
N LEU A 184 22.55 -24.84 -24.50
CA LEU A 184 23.95 -24.45 -24.33
C LEU A 184 24.90 -25.64 -24.55
N ASN A 185 24.51 -26.85 -24.10
CA ASN A 185 25.28 -28.08 -24.26
C ASN A 185 25.38 -28.61 -25.70
N GLN A 186 24.64 -28.02 -26.66
CA GLN A 186 24.83 -28.32 -28.09
C GLN A 186 26.22 -27.91 -28.61
N ASP A 187 26.96 -27.12 -27.85
CA ASP A 187 28.32 -26.67 -28.15
C ASP A 187 29.14 -26.72 -26.85
N VAL A 188 30.02 -27.73 -26.77
CA VAL A 188 30.70 -28.20 -25.54
C VAL A 188 31.50 -27.11 -24.82
N ASN A 189 31.87 -26.02 -25.52
CA ASN A 189 32.64 -24.92 -24.94
C ASN A 189 31.92 -23.57 -24.94
N PHE A 190 30.64 -23.53 -25.36
CA PHE A 190 29.95 -22.26 -25.54
C PHE A 190 29.76 -21.49 -24.23
N LEU A 191 29.35 -22.15 -23.16
CA LEU A 191 29.18 -21.50 -21.86
C LEU A 191 30.51 -20.92 -21.33
N ARG A 192 31.60 -21.70 -21.38
CA ARG A 192 32.94 -21.24 -20.99
C ARG A 192 33.39 -20.03 -21.84
N THR A 193 33.04 -20.04 -23.12
CA THR A 193 33.36 -18.93 -24.03
C THR A 193 32.59 -17.67 -23.66
N ILE A 194 31.29 -17.80 -23.33
CA ILE A 194 30.48 -16.69 -22.82
C ILE A 194 31.08 -16.14 -21.53
N GLU A 195 31.35 -16.99 -20.53
CA GLU A 195 31.86 -16.56 -19.22
C GLU A 195 33.20 -15.83 -19.35
N ARG A 196 34.09 -16.33 -20.21
CA ARG A 196 35.39 -15.70 -20.47
C ARG A 196 35.25 -14.34 -21.15
N ASP A 197 34.50 -14.25 -22.25
CA ASP A 197 34.40 -12.99 -23.01
C ASP A 197 33.58 -11.93 -22.26
N SER A 198 32.50 -12.35 -21.59
CA SER A 198 31.66 -11.44 -20.83
C SER A 198 32.25 -11.03 -19.49
N LYS A 199 33.31 -11.70 -19.03
CA LYS A 199 33.92 -11.54 -17.70
C LYS A 199 32.93 -11.78 -16.56
N GLU A 200 31.86 -12.56 -16.82
CA GLU A 200 30.81 -12.88 -15.87
C GLU A 200 30.88 -14.37 -15.52
N HIS A 201 31.42 -14.68 -14.33
CA HIS A 201 31.54 -16.06 -13.83
C HIS A 201 30.20 -16.77 -13.60
N ASN A 202 29.08 -16.05 -13.63
CA ASN A 202 27.72 -16.57 -13.45
C ASN A 202 26.85 -16.34 -14.68
N ALA A 203 27.44 -16.30 -15.89
CA ALA A 203 26.74 -15.95 -17.11
C ALA A 203 25.48 -16.80 -17.37
N PHE A 204 25.53 -18.09 -17.03
CA PHE A 204 24.36 -18.98 -17.08
C PHE A 204 23.20 -18.43 -16.24
N SER A 205 23.45 -18.10 -14.96
CA SER A 205 22.42 -17.60 -14.04
C SER A 205 21.87 -16.25 -14.50
N ARG A 206 22.72 -15.36 -15.03
CA ARG A 206 22.27 -14.07 -15.58
C ARG A 206 21.37 -14.26 -16.80
N LEU A 207 21.75 -15.16 -17.71
CA LEU A 207 20.95 -15.47 -18.89
C LEU A 207 19.61 -16.12 -18.52
N LEU A 208 19.60 -17.04 -17.56
CA LEU A 208 18.39 -17.66 -17.02
C LEU A 208 17.45 -16.61 -16.41
N LYS A 209 17.96 -15.70 -15.56
CA LYS A 209 17.18 -14.57 -15.03
C LYS A 209 16.66 -13.66 -16.14
N GLY A 210 17.43 -13.46 -17.21
CA GLY A 210 17.01 -12.72 -18.39
C GLY A 210 15.82 -13.37 -19.09
N ILE A 211 15.83 -14.71 -19.22
CA ILE A 211 14.72 -15.50 -19.78
C ILE A 211 13.47 -15.37 -18.90
N ASP A 212 13.58 -15.59 -17.60
CA ASP A 212 12.47 -15.44 -16.65
C ASP A 212 11.85 -14.05 -16.76
N TRP A 213 12.71 -13.04 -16.88
CA TRP A 213 12.26 -11.66 -16.98
C TRP A 213 11.56 -11.33 -18.29
N VAL A 214 12.04 -11.86 -19.42
CA VAL A 214 11.34 -11.70 -20.71
C VAL A 214 9.94 -12.30 -20.65
N ILE A 215 9.81 -13.52 -20.13
CA ILE A 215 8.51 -14.21 -20.03
C ILE A 215 7.59 -13.42 -19.10
N TRP A 216 8.06 -13.10 -17.89
CA TRP A 216 7.31 -12.32 -16.91
C TRP A 216 6.82 -10.99 -17.48
N TRP A 217 7.71 -10.21 -18.12
CA TRP A 217 7.37 -8.88 -18.60
C TRP A 217 6.33 -8.93 -19.74
N ASN A 218 6.44 -9.89 -20.66
CA ASN A 218 5.43 -10.04 -21.72
C ASN A 218 4.06 -10.38 -21.12
N ILE A 219 4.02 -11.23 -20.09
CA ILE A 219 2.76 -11.58 -19.43
C ILE A 219 2.22 -10.40 -18.59
N ALA A 220 3.01 -9.89 -17.65
CA ALA A 220 2.57 -8.90 -16.67
C ALA A 220 2.37 -7.49 -17.25
N VAL A 221 3.19 -7.09 -18.22
CA VAL A 221 3.15 -5.71 -18.76
C VAL A 221 2.41 -5.65 -20.08
N THR A 222 2.65 -6.60 -21.01
CA THR A 222 1.96 -6.58 -22.32
C THR A 222 0.64 -7.36 -22.33
N LYS A 223 0.29 -8.03 -21.22
CA LYS A 223 -0.91 -8.86 -21.10
C LYS A 223 -1.00 -9.90 -22.24
N SER A 224 0.15 -10.40 -22.70
CA SER A 224 0.25 -11.28 -23.88
C SER A 224 1.09 -12.51 -23.59
N ILE A 225 0.50 -13.68 -23.85
CA ILE A 225 1.20 -14.97 -23.85
C ILE A 225 2.09 -15.11 -25.10
N LYS A 226 1.73 -14.42 -26.18
CA LYS A 226 2.60 -14.33 -27.37
C LYS A 226 3.75 -13.38 -27.05
N ILE A 227 4.92 -13.95 -26.79
CA ILE A 227 6.13 -13.18 -26.51
C ILE A 227 6.56 -12.44 -27.78
N ARG A 228 6.39 -11.12 -27.78
CA ARG A 228 6.77 -10.24 -28.90
C ARG A 228 8.11 -9.57 -28.67
N ARG A 229 8.42 -9.26 -27.41
CA ARG A 229 9.72 -8.69 -27.03
C ARG A 229 10.61 -9.79 -26.54
N LEU A 230 11.76 -9.92 -27.19
CA LEU A 230 12.78 -10.92 -26.94
C LEU A 230 14.07 -10.23 -26.45
N LEU A 231 15.10 -11.03 -26.16
CA LEU A 231 16.44 -10.49 -25.91
C LEU A 231 16.93 -9.76 -27.16
N GLN A 232 17.58 -8.63 -26.94
CA GLN A 232 18.14 -7.77 -27.97
C GLN A 232 19.65 -7.66 -27.77
N THR A 233 20.34 -7.24 -28.83
CA THR A 233 21.73 -6.80 -28.76
C THR A 233 21.79 -5.31 -29.08
N SER A 234 22.55 -4.57 -28.29
CA SER A 234 22.86 -3.16 -28.54
C SER A 234 24.37 -2.93 -28.40
N THR A 235 24.87 -1.87 -29.04
CA THR A 235 26.27 -1.46 -28.93
C THR A 235 26.38 -0.34 -27.90
N ALA A 236 27.30 -0.46 -26.96
CA ALA A 236 27.59 0.54 -25.95
C ALA A 236 29.11 0.80 -25.86
N GLY A 237 29.51 1.83 -25.12
CA GLY A 237 30.93 2.19 -24.93
C GLY A 237 31.46 3.21 -25.93
N ALA A 238 32.72 3.58 -25.77
CA ALA A 238 33.40 4.55 -26.64
C ALA A 238 33.62 3.95 -28.05
N PRO A 239 33.68 4.78 -29.11
CA PRO A 239 33.92 4.29 -30.48
C PRO A 239 35.21 3.48 -30.63
N THR A 240 36.20 3.74 -29.77
CA THR A 240 37.50 3.06 -29.76
C THR A 240 37.48 1.71 -29.05
N SER A 241 36.42 1.39 -28.30
CA SER A 241 36.25 0.13 -27.58
C SER A 241 34.76 -0.18 -27.40
N PRO A 242 34.04 -0.45 -28.51
CA PRO A 242 32.64 -0.78 -28.47
C PRO A 242 32.45 -2.15 -27.80
N VAL A 243 31.46 -2.25 -26.93
CA VAL A 243 30.99 -3.51 -26.35
C VAL A 243 29.59 -3.81 -26.87
N THR A 244 29.27 -5.08 -27.03
CA THR A 244 27.91 -5.51 -27.39
C THR A 244 27.20 -6.03 -26.16
N VAL A 245 26.06 -5.44 -25.83
CA VAL A 245 25.26 -5.80 -24.67
C VAL A 245 24.10 -6.68 -25.12
N VAL A 246 23.96 -7.87 -24.54
CA VAL A 246 22.72 -8.64 -24.59
C VAL A 246 21.82 -8.12 -23.48
N GLU A 247 20.63 -7.65 -23.83
CA GLU A 247 19.74 -6.97 -22.91
C GLU A 247 18.27 -7.26 -23.16
N PHE A 248 17.45 -6.89 -22.18
CA PHE A 248 16.00 -6.83 -22.31
C PHE A 248 15.50 -5.51 -21.74
N ASN A 249 14.70 -4.77 -22.52
CA ASN A 249 14.12 -3.49 -22.11
C ASN A 249 15.15 -2.52 -21.48
N LYS A 250 16.28 -2.31 -22.18
CA LYS A 250 17.41 -1.46 -21.76
C LYS A 250 18.13 -1.87 -20.48
N ARG A 251 17.99 -3.13 -20.03
CA ARG A 251 18.78 -3.63 -18.91
C ARG A 251 19.76 -4.70 -19.36
N PRO A 252 21.05 -4.52 -19.03
CA PRO A 252 22.10 -5.42 -19.45
C PRO A 252 21.96 -6.77 -18.75
N ILE A 253 21.93 -7.85 -19.54
CA ILE A 253 22.00 -9.22 -19.04
C ILE A 253 23.45 -9.68 -19.07
N LEU A 254 24.13 -9.51 -20.22
CA LEU A 254 25.54 -9.81 -20.41
C LEU A 254 26.16 -8.78 -21.35
N THR A 255 27.45 -8.50 -21.18
CA THR A 255 28.21 -7.59 -22.02
C THR A 255 29.35 -8.37 -22.66
N PHE A 256 29.64 -8.14 -23.94
CA PHE A 256 30.63 -8.89 -24.71
C PHE A 256 31.58 -7.94 -25.42
N SER A 257 32.81 -8.41 -25.61
CA SER A 257 33.78 -7.74 -26.47
C SER A 257 33.51 -8.08 -27.95
N GLU A 258 32.99 -9.29 -28.20
CA GLU A 258 32.72 -9.80 -29.54
C GLU A 258 31.22 -9.77 -29.89
N GLN A 259 30.86 -9.02 -30.94
CA GLN A 259 29.46 -8.90 -31.39
C GLN A 259 28.86 -10.24 -31.86
N ALA A 260 29.65 -11.08 -32.54
CA ALA A 260 29.18 -12.38 -33.03
C ALA A 260 28.79 -13.31 -31.87
N LEU A 261 29.58 -13.33 -30.79
CA LEU A 261 29.30 -14.09 -29.59
C LEU A 261 28.06 -13.57 -28.84
N ALA A 262 27.90 -12.24 -28.75
CA ALA A 262 26.71 -11.63 -28.19
C ALA A 262 25.44 -12.01 -28.95
N ASN A 263 25.47 -11.93 -30.29
CA ASN A 263 24.35 -12.32 -31.14
C ASN A 263 24.03 -13.82 -31.01
N LYS A 264 25.05 -14.68 -31.00
CA LYS A 264 24.86 -16.12 -30.78
C LYS A 264 24.26 -16.41 -29.40
N THR A 265 24.67 -15.68 -28.36
CA THR A 265 24.12 -15.80 -27.01
C THR A 265 22.66 -15.37 -26.95
N ARG A 266 22.34 -14.20 -27.53
CA ARG A 266 20.96 -13.71 -27.70
C ARG A 266 20.08 -14.74 -28.39
N ASP A 267 20.56 -15.30 -29.50
CA ASP A 267 19.77 -16.26 -30.30
C ASP A 267 19.50 -17.56 -29.54
N ARG A 268 20.46 -18.05 -28.76
CA ARG A 268 20.24 -19.21 -27.87
C ARG A 268 19.27 -18.91 -26.74
N GLY A 269 19.36 -17.72 -26.13
CA GLY A 269 18.38 -17.29 -25.13
C GLY A 269 16.97 -17.15 -25.72
N ASN A 270 16.85 -16.57 -26.91
CA ASN A 270 15.57 -16.44 -27.62
C ASN A 270 15.00 -17.80 -28.06
N ARG A 271 15.85 -18.75 -28.42
CA ARG A 271 15.43 -20.14 -28.68
C ARG A 271 14.91 -20.80 -27.41
N ALA A 272 15.56 -20.60 -26.27
CA ALA A 272 15.08 -21.11 -24.98
C ALA A 272 13.69 -20.53 -24.64
N ILE A 273 13.52 -19.21 -24.79
CA ILE A 273 12.23 -18.54 -24.62
C ILE A 273 11.17 -19.13 -25.57
N SER A 274 11.50 -19.30 -26.85
CA SER A 274 10.56 -19.90 -27.81
C SER A 274 10.20 -21.34 -27.46
N ASN A 275 11.12 -22.12 -26.91
CA ASN A 275 10.85 -23.50 -26.51
C ASN A 275 9.97 -23.57 -25.26
N LEU A 276 10.12 -22.63 -24.32
CA LEU A 276 9.27 -22.54 -23.14
C LEU A 276 7.82 -22.14 -23.49
N CYS A 277 7.65 -21.31 -24.51
CA CYS A 277 6.32 -20.88 -24.97
C CYS A 277 5.66 -21.85 -25.97
N LYS A 278 6.25 -23.03 -26.20
CA LYS A 278 5.74 -24.04 -27.13
C LYS A 278 5.79 -25.41 -26.47
N GLY A 279 4.97 -26.34 -26.97
CA GLY A 279 4.99 -27.72 -26.50
C GLY A 279 4.56 -27.85 -25.03
N ARG A 280 5.23 -28.73 -24.27
CA ARG A 280 4.81 -29.12 -22.92
C ARG A 280 4.78 -27.95 -21.92
N GLU A 281 5.69 -26.99 -22.06
CA GLU A 281 5.82 -25.86 -21.12
C GLU A 281 4.86 -24.70 -21.41
N GLN A 282 4.15 -24.76 -22.53
CA GLN A 282 3.16 -23.75 -22.90
C GLN A 282 2.03 -23.65 -21.85
N GLU A 283 1.63 -24.77 -21.25
CA GLU A 283 0.62 -24.81 -20.18
C GLU A 283 1.11 -24.07 -18.94
N SER A 284 2.38 -24.22 -18.54
CA SER A 284 3.00 -23.50 -17.42
C SER A 284 2.99 -21.98 -17.65
N VAL A 285 3.31 -21.54 -18.88
CA VAL A 285 3.28 -20.12 -19.28
C VAL A 285 1.84 -19.57 -19.31
N ALA A 286 0.89 -20.35 -19.80
CA ALA A 286 -0.53 -19.96 -19.83
C ALA A 286 -1.11 -19.86 -18.42
N SER A 287 -0.85 -20.85 -17.56
CA SER A 287 -1.26 -20.86 -16.16
C SER A 287 -0.67 -19.66 -15.39
N LEU A 288 0.60 -19.32 -15.65
CA LEU A 288 1.21 -18.11 -15.09
C LEU A 288 0.48 -16.83 -15.53
N ALA A 289 0.08 -16.74 -16.79
CA ALA A 289 -0.68 -15.61 -17.33
C ALA A 289 -2.08 -15.47 -16.72
N ASP A 290 -2.77 -16.59 -16.51
CA ASP A 290 -4.07 -16.60 -15.85
C ASP A 290 -3.98 -16.12 -14.40
N CYS A 291 -2.96 -16.57 -13.65
CA CYS A 291 -2.73 -16.09 -12.29
C CYS A 291 -2.46 -14.58 -12.25
N ILE A 292 -1.62 -14.07 -13.16
CA ILE A 292 -1.31 -12.64 -13.25
C ILE A 292 -2.56 -11.82 -13.61
N LYS A 293 -3.37 -12.32 -14.55
CA LYS A 293 -4.63 -11.70 -14.94
C LYS A 293 -5.59 -11.62 -13.75
N GLN A 294 -5.79 -12.72 -13.01
CA GLN A 294 -6.65 -12.74 -11.83
C GLN A 294 -6.16 -11.77 -10.75
N MET A 295 -4.85 -11.72 -10.48
CA MET A 295 -4.29 -10.75 -9.53
C MET A 295 -4.57 -9.31 -9.99
N ALA A 296 -4.39 -8.99 -11.27
CA ALA A 296 -4.62 -7.66 -11.81
C ALA A 296 -6.11 -7.26 -11.76
N GLU A 297 -7.02 -8.17 -12.08
CA GLU A 297 -8.48 -7.93 -12.02
C GLU A 297 -8.95 -7.65 -10.59
N VAL A 298 -8.40 -8.37 -9.60
CA VAL A 298 -8.70 -8.08 -8.18
C VAL A 298 -8.18 -6.69 -7.79
N VAL A 299 -6.95 -6.35 -8.18
CA VAL A 299 -6.36 -5.03 -7.85
C VAL A 299 -7.17 -3.91 -8.49
N GLU A 300 -7.52 -4.01 -9.77
CA GLU A 300 -8.33 -3.01 -10.48
C GLU A 300 -9.73 -2.84 -9.83
N SER A 301 -10.34 -3.96 -9.40
CA SER A 301 -11.61 -3.92 -8.68
C SER A 301 -11.50 -3.20 -7.33
N LEU A 302 -10.45 -3.49 -6.56
CA LEU A 302 -10.19 -2.86 -5.28
C LEU A 302 -9.82 -1.38 -5.43
N GLU A 303 -8.98 -1.01 -6.40
CA GLU A 303 -8.62 0.38 -6.70
C GLU A 303 -9.87 1.23 -6.97
N ARG A 304 -10.78 0.73 -7.81
CA ARG A 304 -12.03 1.43 -8.12
C ARG A 304 -12.95 1.60 -6.91
N LEU A 305 -13.05 0.57 -6.07
CA LEU A 305 -14.00 0.57 -4.95
C LEU A 305 -13.45 1.26 -3.70
N LEU A 306 -12.13 1.27 -3.54
CA LEU A 306 -11.43 1.88 -2.41
C LEU A 306 -10.85 3.27 -2.75
N ASP A 307 -11.09 3.77 -3.95
CA ASP A 307 -10.74 5.14 -4.35
C ASP A 307 -11.24 6.15 -3.31
N PRO A 308 -10.42 7.13 -2.88
CA PRO A 308 -10.80 8.08 -1.83
C PRO A 308 -12.10 8.85 -2.11
N LEU A 309 -12.46 9.09 -3.38
CA LEU A 309 -13.71 9.77 -3.76
C LEU A 309 -14.94 8.88 -3.54
N VAL A 310 -14.78 7.56 -3.62
CA VAL A 310 -15.83 6.57 -3.34
C VAL A 310 -15.86 6.22 -1.86
N LEU A 311 -14.69 6.02 -1.26
CA LEU A 311 -14.53 5.52 0.10
C LEU A 311 -14.94 6.54 1.16
N ARG A 312 -14.61 7.83 0.98
CA ARG A 312 -14.94 8.87 1.98
C ARG A 312 -16.45 8.99 2.23
N PRO A 313 -17.32 9.09 1.21
CA PRO A 313 -18.77 9.05 1.43
C PRO A 313 -19.25 7.79 2.15
N LEU A 314 -18.68 6.62 1.82
CA LEU A 314 -19.06 5.36 2.48
C LEU A 314 -18.75 5.38 3.97
N ILE A 315 -17.54 5.83 4.35
CA ILE A 315 -17.13 5.97 5.75
C ILE A 315 -18.07 6.92 6.50
N LEU A 316 -18.48 8.04 5.90
CA LEU A 316 -19.42 8.99 6.51
C LEU A 316 -20.81 8.39 6.73
N SER A 317 -21.23 7.49 5.85
CA SER A 317 -22.58 6.89 5.87
C SER A 317 -22.70 5.63 6.73
N THR A 318 -21.61 5.14 7.30
CA THR A 318 -21.56 3.85 8.01
C THR A 318 -20.97 4.01 9.41
N HIS A 319 -21.56 3.31 10.38
CA HIS A 319 -21.01 3.22 11.73
C HIS A 319 -20.07 2.02 11.83
N CYS A 320 -18.90 2.23 12.42
CA CYS A 320 -17.93 1.18 12.75
C CYS A 320 -17.67 1.23 14.27
N GLU A 321 -17.61 0.09 14.95
CA GLU A 321 -17.37 0.02 16.40
C GLU A 321 -15.96 0.48 16.78
N LEU A 322 -15.06 0.51 15.80
CA LEU A 322 -13.67 0.94 15.95
C LEU A 322 -13.48 2.44 15.66
N CYS A 323 -14.53 3.15 15.21
CA CYS A 323 -14.48 4.60 15.07
C CYS A 323 -14.52 5.28 16.45
N PRO A 324 -13.78 6.38 16.64
CA PRO A 324 -13.98 7.24 17.81
C PRO A 324 -15.45 7.67 17.85
N LEU A 325 -16.12 7.39 18.98
CA LEU A 325 -17.55 7.58 19.16
C LEU A 325 -17.93 9.06 19.07
N TRP A 326 -19.04 9.31 18.39
CA TRP A 326 -19.74 10.59 18.32
C TRP A 326 -20.78 10.71 19.44
#